data_AF-A0A1I7S2K6-F1
#
_entry.id   AF-A0A1I7S2K6-F1
#
_cell.length_a   1.000
_cell.length_b   1.000
_cell.length_c   1.000
_cell.angle_alpha   90.00
_cell.angle_beta   90.00
_cell.angle_gamma   90.00
#
_symmetry.space_group_name_H-M   'P 1'
#
loop_
_entity.id
_entity.type
_entity.pdbx_description
1 polymer ?
#
loop_
_entity_poly.entity_id
_entity_poly.type
_entity_poly.pdbx_seq_one_letter_code
_entity_poly.pdbx_strand_id
1 'polypeptide(L)'
;MVNTGNLTPWAIFKKRASLWIVPGICGTLIFLDFFHTYQWKKEMGTFTVSYLVKTVFNQHKYKIPFVILTGYVGYCYEKSGEYKASMMKGQSRMYAHLREGLPKDADIWRY
;
A
#
# COMPACT_ATOMS: atom_id res chain seq x y z
N MET A 1 -6.09 10.38 33.56
CA MET A 1 -4.89 10.81 34.31
C MET A 1 -3.97 9.62 34.41
N VAL A 2 -2.88 9.60 33.64
CA VAL A 2 -1.90 8.50 33.67
C VAL A 2 -0.99 8.73 34.88
N ASN A 3 -0.96 7.75 35.77
CA ASN A 3 -0.28 7.79 37.06
C ASN A 3 1.25 7.69 36.83
N THR A 4 1.96 8.82 36.82
CA THR A 4 3.43 8.87 36.71
C THR A 4 4.06 8.58 38.07
N GLY A 5 4.02 7.31 38.49
CA GLY A 5 4.77 6.83 39.65
C GLY A 5 6.28 6.89 39.39
N ASN A 6 7.02 7.40 40.37
CA ASN A 6 8.47 7.58 40.39
C ASN A 6 9.26 6.37 39.85
N LEU A 7 9.78 6.49 38.62
CA LEU A 7 10.70 5.51 38.03
C LEU A 7 12.10 5.71 38.61
N THR A 8 12.67 4.66 39.19
CA THR A 8 14.04 4.67 39.71
C THR A 8 15.06 4.98 38.60
N PRO A 9 16.18 5.69 38.88
CA PRO A 9 17.20 6.03 37.87
C PRO A 9 17.70 4.81 37.08
N TRP A 10 17.74 3.65 37.73
CA TRP A 10 18.09 2.37 37.14
C TRP A 10 17.09 1.88 36.08
N ALA A 11 15.79 2.09 36.29
CA ALA A 11 14.75 1.74 35.33
C ALA A 11 14.81 2.64 34.07
N ILE A 12 15.17 3.91 34.25
CA ILE A 12 15.37 4.86 33.15
C ILE A 12 16.63 4.49 32.34
N PHE A 13 17.73 4.16 33.04
CA PHE A 13 18.97 3.73 32.41
C PHE A 13 18.77 2.45 31.57
N LYS A 14 18.10 1.43 32.11
CA LYS A 14 17.80 0.20 31.35
C LYS A 14 16.96 0.46 30.09
N LYS A 15 15.94 1.32 30.19
CA LYS A 15 15.12 1.70 29.03
C LYS A 15 15.93 2.44 27.96
N ARG A 16 16.81 3.36 28.36
CA ARG A 16 17.67 4.10 27.43
C ARG A 16 18.79 3.25 26.85
N ALA A 17 19.40 2.37 27.64
CA ALA A 17 20.45 1.47 27.18
C ALA A 17 19.94 0.51 26.09
N SER A 18 18.74 -0.04 26.24
CA SER A 18 18.09 -0.87 25.20
C SER A 18 17.92 -0.13 23.87
N LEU A 19 17.51 1.16 23.92
CA LEU A 19 17.34 1.99 22.73
C LEU A 19 18.62 2.21 21.92
N TRP A 20 19.80 2.10 22.54
CA TRP A 20 21.10 2.30 21.85
C TRP A 20 21.82 0.99 21.55
N ILE A 21 21.77 0.03 22.48
CA ILE A 21 22.47 -1.25 22.36
C ILE A 21 21.82 -2.13 21.28
N VAL A 22 20.49 -2.20 21.25
CA VAL A 22 19.76 -3.04 20.29
C VAL A 22 20.03 -2.63 18.83
N PRO A 23 19.87 -1.36 18.42
CA PRO A 23 20.20 -0.96 17.05
C PRO A 23 21.70 -1.07 16.74
N GLY A 24 22.58 -0.90 17.74
CA GLY A 24 24.02 -1.15 17.59
C GLY A 24 24.32 -2.60 17.21
N ILE A 25 23.74 -3.56 17.94
CA ILE A 25 23.90 -5.00 17.67
C ILE A 25 23.23 -5.39 16.36
N CYS A 26 22.04 -4.88 16.07
CA CYS A 26 21.38 -5.14 14.78
C CYS A 26 22.20 -4.58 13.62
N GLY A 27 22.77 -3.38 13.76
CA GLY A 27 23.62 -2.76 12.75
C GLY A 27 24.90 -3.55 12.48
N THR A 28 25.57 -4.06 13.52
CA THR A 28 26.77 -4.88 13.34
C THR A 28 26.47 -6.24 12.72
N LEU A 29 25.35 -6.87 13.08
CA LEU A 29 24.90 -8.12 12.46
C LEU A 29 24.56 -7.92 10.98
N ILE A 30 23.84 -6.85 10.62
CA ILE A 30 23.52 -6.52 9.23
C ILE A 30 24.81 -6.23 8.43
N PHE A 31 25.78 -5.55 9.03
CA PHE A 31 27.03 -5.22 8.36
C PHE A 31 27.91 -6.46 8.13
N LEU A 32 27.99 -7.36 9.12
CA LEU A 32 28.66 -8.65 8.98
C LEU A 32 27.98 -9.53 7.92
N ASP A 33 26.65 -9.61 7.95
CA ASP A 33 25.85 -10.37 6.98
C ASP A 33 25.99 -9.81 5.56
N PHE A 34 26.05 -8.49 5.42
CA PHE A 34 26.30 -7.82 4.15
C PHE A 34 27.71 -8.11 3.62
N PHE A 35 28.74 -8.03 4.46
CA PHE A 35 30.11 -8.35 4.06
C PHE A 35 30.28 -9.82 3.68
N HIS A 36 29.66 -10.73 4.46
CA HIS A 36 29.65 -12.15 4.14
C HIS A 36 28.97 -12.39 2.79
N THR A 37 27.78 -11.84 2.59
CA THR A 37 27.01 -11.96 1.33
C THR A 37 27.73 -11.31 0.14
N TYR A 38 28.50 -10.25 0.36
CA TYR A 38 29.30 -9.59 -0.67
C TYR A 38 30.49 -10.45 -1.12
N GLN A 39 31.14 -11.18 -0.20
CA GLN A 39 32.16 -12.16 -0.56
C GLN A 39 31.56 -13.35 -1.33
N TRP A 40 30.40 -13.88 -0.89
CA TRP A 40 29.67 -14.94 -1.62
C TRP A 40 29.28 -14.51 -3.05
N LYS A 41 28.96 -13.23 -3.27
CA LYS A 41 28.65 -12.68 -4.61
C LYS A 41 29.84 -12.63 -5.56
N LYS A 42 31.07 -12.54 -5.07
CA LYS A 42 32.26 -12.58 -5.93
C LYS A 42 32.58 -14.00 -6.39
N GLU A 43 32.22 -15.02 -5.60
CA GLU A 43 32.53 -16.42 -5.92
C GLU A 43 31.40 -17.16 -6.66
N MET A 44 30.13 -16.77 -6.49
CA MET A 44 29.01 -17.36 -7.23
C MET A 44 28.46 -16.41 -8.30
N GLY A 45 28.77 -16.69 -9.57
CA GLY A 45 28.32 -15.92 -10.75
C GLY A 45 26.81 -15.95 -11.06
N THR A 46 25.97 -16.50 -10.18
CA THR A 46 24.55 -16.83 -10.49
C THR A 46 23.50 -16.13 -9.61
N PHE A 47 23.88 -15.48 -8.51
CA PHE A 47 22.95 -14.71 -7.64
C PHE A 47 23.13 -13.19 -7.79
N THR A 48 23.18 -12.70 -9.02
CA THR A 48 23.10 -11.24 -9.26
C THR A 48 21.65 -10.78 -9.13
N VAL A 49 21.43 -9.66 -8.42
CA VAL A 49 20.09 -9.02 -8.30
C VAL A 49 19.49 -8.77 -9.68
N SER A 50 20.33 -8.45 -10.66
CA SER A 50 19.95 -8.34 -12.07
C SER A 50 19.36 -9.64 -12.64
N TYR A 51 19.95 -10.80 -12.34
CA TYR A 51 19.42 -12.11 -12.77
C TYR A 51 18.10 -12.43 -12.06
N LEU A 52 17.95 -12.10 -10.78
CA LEU A 52 16.68 -12.24 -10.06
C LEU A 52 15.59 -11.33 -10.64
N VAL A 53 15.89 -10.06 -10.89
CA VAL A 53 14.94 -9.11 -11.50
C VAL A 53 14.54 -9.57 -12.90
N LYS A 54 15.51 -9.97 -13.73
CA LYS A 54 15.25 -10.50 -15.08
C LYS A 54 14.43 -11.79 -15.03
N THR A 55 14.71 -12.68 -14.09
CA THR A 55 13.96 -13.93 -13.90
C THR A 55 12.55 -13.63 -13.42
N VAL A 56 12.37 -12.72 -12.46
CA VAL A 56 11.05 -12.25 -12.03
C VAL A 56 10.31 -11.72 -13.26
N PHE A 57 10.78 -10.70 -13.96
CA PHE A 57 10.09 -10.13 -15.14
C PHE A 57 9.99 -11.04 -16.39
N ASN A 58 10.67 -12.19 -16.42
CA ASN A 58 10.50 -13.19 -17.48
C ASN A 58 9.51 -14.31 -17.11
N GLN A 59 9.24 -14.56 -15.83
CA GLN A 59 8.41 -15.69 -15.38
C GLN A 59 6.90 -15.57 -15.68
N HIS A 60 6.40 -14.46 -16.24
CA HIS A 60 4.99 -14.18 -16.61
C HIS A 60 3.90 -14.40 -15.54
N LYS A 61 4.24 -14.97 -14.38
CA LYS A 61 3.35 -15.32 -13.26
C LYS A 61 2.62 -14.12 -12.65
N TYR A 62 3.18 -12.91 -12.78
CA TYR A 62 2.58 -11.66 -12.28
C TYR A 62 1.64 -10.99 -13.27
N LYS A 63 1.53 -11.47 -14.53
CA LYS A 63 0.59 -10.88 -15.50
C LYS A 63 -0.85 -10.97 -15.00
N ILE A 64 -1.26 -12.14 -14.49
CA ILE A 64 -2.63 -12.37 -14.00
C ILE A 64 -2.94 -11.49 -12.76
N PRO A 65 -2.17 -11.52 -11.66
CA PRO A 65 -2.47 -10.68 -10.50
C PRO A 65 -2.36 -9.18 -10.82
N PHE A 66 -1.48 -8.78 -11.75
CA PHE A 66 -1.39 -7.39 -12.21
C PHE A 66 -2.65 -6.94 -12.98
N VAL A 67 -3.20 -7.80 -13.84
CA VAL A 67 -4.48 -7.54 -14.52
C VAL A 67 -5.63 -7.45 -13.52
N ILE A 68 -5.68 -8.32 -12.51
CA ILE A 68 -6.70 -8.26 -11.46
C ILE A 68 -6.61 -6.93 -10.68
N LEU A 69 -5.39 -6.54 -10.28
CA LEU A 69 -5.16 -5.30 -9.55
C LEU A 69 -5.57 -4.07 -10.36
N THR A 70 -5.14 -3.99 -11.62
CA THR A 70 -5.46 -2.85 -12.49
C THR A 70 -6.96 -2.79 -12.81
N GLY A 71 -7.62 -3.94 -13.01
CA GLY A 71 -9.07 -4.01 -13.16
C GLY A 71 -9.83 -3.53 -11.91
N TYR A 72 -9.38 -3.92 -10.72
CA TYR A 72 -9.97 -3.45 -9.46
C TYR A 72 -9.81 -1.94 -9.26
N VAL A 73 -8.62 -1.38 -9.52
CA VAL A 73 -8.38 0.06 -9.44
C VAL A 73 -9.24 0.81 -10.45
N GLY A 74 -9.35 0.32 -11.69
CA GLY A 74 -10.23 0.87 -12.71
C GLY A 74 -11.70 0.91 -12.25
N TYR A 75 -12.20 -0.20 -11.71
CA TYR A 75 -13.56 -0.28 -11.16
C TYR A 75 -13.80 0.74 -10.03
N CYS A 76 -12.87 0.86 -9.10
CA CYS A 76 -12.96 1.85 -8.01
C CYS A 76 -12.96 3.29 -8.54
N TYR A 77 -12.15 3.55 -9.57
CA TYR A 77 -12.08 4.87 -10.20
C TYR A 77 -13.41 5.23 -10.88
N GLU A 78 -13.98 4.31 -11.65
CA GLU A 78 -15.26 4.50 -12.34
C GLU A 78 -16.42 4.71 -11.36
N LYS A 79 -16.52 3.88 -10.31
CA LYS A 79 -17.46 4.07 -9.19
C LYS A 79 -17.37 5.45 -8.55
N SER A 80 -16.14 5.96 -8.38
CA SER A 80 -15.94 7.29 -7.79
C SER A 80 -16.42 8.41 -8.72
N GLY A 81 -16.27 8.23 -10.04
CA GLY A 81 -16.79 9.14 -11.06
C GLY A 81 -18.30 9.12 -11.13
N GLU A 82 -18.90 7.93 -11.18
CA GLU A 82 -20.35 7.73 -11.14
C GLU A 82 -20.98 8.37 -9.90
N TYR A 83 -20.36 8.21 -8.73
CA TYR A 83 -20.85 8.82 -7.49
C TYR A 83 -20.91 10.35 -7.61
N LYS A 84 -19.85 10.99 -8.10
CA LYS A 84 -19.82 12.45 -8.31
C LYS A 84 -20.88 12.90 -9.31
N ALA A 85 -21.02 12.17 -10.41
CA ALA A 85 -22.04 12.46 -11.42
C ALA A 85 -23.46 12.26 -10.87
N SER A 86 -23.66 11.28 -9.96
CA SER A 86 -24.97 10.99 -9.37
C SER A 86 -25.49 12.13 -8.51
N MET A 87 -24.59 12.95 -7.94
CA MET A 87 -24.95 14.19 -7.24
C MET A 87 -25.58 15.25 -8.16
N MET A 88 -25.38 15.13 -9.48
CA MET A 88 -25.96 16.03 -10.49
C MET A 88 -27.25 15.47 -11.12
N LYS A 89 -27.71 14.28 -10.69
CA LYS A 89 -28.93 13.65 -11.20
C LYS A 89 -30.15 14.58 -11.05
N GLY A 90 -30.90 14.75 -12.14
CA GLY A 90 -32.17 15.48 -12.14
C GLY A 90 -32.08 17.00 -11.93
N GLN A 91 -30.86 17.58 -11.97
CA GLN A 91 -30.63 19.03 -11.84
C GLN A 91 -30.55 19.76 -13.18
N SER A 92 -30.59 19.03 -14.30
CA SER A 92 -30.49 19.61 -15.65
C SER A 92 -31.81 20.22 -16.11
N ARG A 93 -31.76 21.47 -16.61
CA ARG A 93 -32.95 22.17 -17.14
C ARG A 93 -33.49 21.52 -18.42
N MET A 94 -32.60 20.90 -19.21
CA MET A 94 -32.95 20.22 -20.46
C MET A 94 -33.91 19.03 -20.24
N TYR A 95 -33.76 18.31 -19.12
CA TYR A 95 -34.51 17.09 -18.82
C TYR A 95 -35.51 17.27 -17.68
N ALA A 96 -35.83 18.53 -17.32
CA ALA A 96 -36.77 18.83 -16.23
C ALA A 96 -38.17 18.21 -16.47
N HIS A 97 -38.62 18.19 -17.73
CA HIS A 97 -39.91 17.60 -18.13
C HIS A 97 -39.98 16.08 -17.88
N LEU A 98 -38.85 15.36 -17.99
CA LEU A 98 -38.81 13.92 -17.70
C LEU A 98 -38.91 13.65 -16.19
N ARG A 99 -38.33 14.53 -15.37
CA ARG A 99 -38.37 14.42 -13.91
C ARG A 99 -39.81 14.56 -13.36
N GLU A 100 -40.63 15.37 -14.00
CA GLU A 100 -42.04 15.57 -13.60
C GLU A 100 -42.93 14.35 -13.93
N GLY A 101 -42.56 13.59 -14.97
CA GLY A 101 -43.29 12.38 -15.38
C GLY A 101 -42.83 11.07 -14.71
N LEU A 102 -41.69 11.07 -14.01
CA LEU A 102 -41.15 9.87 -13.38
C LEU A 102 -41.77 9.60 -11.99
N PRO A 103 -41.97 8.33 -11.61
CA PRO A 103 -42.31 7.97 -10.23
C PRO A 103 -41.22 8.47 -9.27
N LYS A 104 -41.61 8.88 -8.05
CA LYS A 104 -40.69 9.48 -7.07
C LYS A 104 -39.47 8.60 -6.71
N ASP A 105 -39.56 7.29 -6.90
CA ASP A 105 -38.52 6.31 -6.55
C ASP A 105 -37.77 5.74 -7.79
N ALA A 106 -38.05 6.27 -8.99
CA ALA A 106 -37.42 5.80 -10.23
C ALA A 106 -36.06 6.50 -10.48
N ASP A 107 -35.06 5.73 -10.91
CA ASP A 107 -33.74 6.29 -11.25
C ASP A 107 -33.77 6.99 -12.61
N ILE A 108 -33.48 8.29 -12.61
CA ILE A 108 -33.56 9.19 -13.78
C ILE A 108 -32.59 8.76 -14.89
N TRP A 109 -31.49 8.09 -14.58
CA TRP A 109 -30.51 7.67 -15.60
C TRP A 109 -30.83 6.35 -16.28
N ARG A 110 -31.80 5.60 -15.74
CA ARG A 110 -32.22 4.32 -16.32
C ARG A 110 -33.27 4.51 -17.43
N TYR A 111 -33.94 5.66 -17.44
CA TYR A 111 -34.99 6.06 -18.38
C TYR A 111 -34.48 7.18 -19.30
#